data_AF-A0A2E0NQF8-F1
#
_entry.id   AF-A0A2E0NQF8-F1
#
_cell.length_a   1.000
_cell.length_b   1.000
_cell.length_c   1.000
_cell.angle_alpha   90.00
_cell.angle_beta   90.00
_cell.angle_gamma   90.00
#
_symmetry.space_group_name_H-M   'P 1'
#
loop_
_entity.id
_entity.type
_entity.pdbx_description
1 polymer ?
#
loop_
_entity_poly.entity_id
_entity_poly.type
_entity_poly.pdbx_seq_one_letter_code
_entity_poly.pdbx_strand_id
1 'polypeptide(L)'
;MKKLFALLCLLGVVLPYYNIYKFIEQNNWEWSTALFFEQINLNYSMKVLNADLTVAATTFLIFIIYKLKVKYISLMQFLKYFISLFIVGFSLALPLYLYDNYTRD
;
A
#
# COMPACT_ATOMS: atom_id res chain seq x y z
N MET A 1 5.64 -20.06 0.85
CA MET A 1 5.68 -18.59 0.80
C MET A 1 4.64 -17.98 -0.14
N LYS A 2 4.49 -18.39 -1.41
CA LYS A 2 3.44 -17.82 -2.30
C LYS A 2 2.02 -17.76 -1.70
N LYS A 3 1.54 -18.84 -1.06
CA LYS A 3 0.23 -18.84 -0.38
C LYS A 3 0.14 -17.79 0.74
N LEU A 4 1.23 -17.58 1.49
CA LEU A 4 1.30 -16.56 2.52
C LEU A 4 1.27 -15.16 1.91
N PHE A 5 2.02 -14.90 0.83
CA PHE A 5 1.98 -13.61 0.13
C PHE A 5 0.59 -13.35 -0.47
N ALA A 6 -0.09 -14.36 -1.00
CA ALA A 6 -1.47 -14.21 -1.46
C ALA A 6 -2.43 -13.83 -0.31
N LEU A 7 -2.30 -14.47 0.85
CA LEU A 7 -3.06 -14.09 2.05
C LEU A 7 -2.74 -12.64 2.48
N LEU A 8 -1.46 -12.25 2.46
CA LEU A 8 -1.04 -10.89 2.78
C LEU A 8 -1.56 -9.86 1.74
N CYS A 9 -1.68 -10.22 0.45
CA CYS A 9 -2.35 -9.37 -0.53
C CYS A 9 -3.83 -9.15 -0.17
N LEU A 10 -4.54 -10.21 0.22
CA LEU A 10 -5.94 -10.10 0.65
C LEU A 10 -6.07 -9.22 1.88
N LEU A 11 -5.27 -9.46 2.92
CA LEU A 11 -5.26 -8.64 4.14
C LEU A 11 -4.86 -7.19 3.85
N GLY A 12 -3.90 -7.00 2.95
CA GLY A 12 -3.39 -5.69 2.53
C GLY A 12 -4.43 -4.82 1.83
N VAL A 13 -5.50 -5.42 1.30
CA VAL A 13 -6.68 -4.73 0.75
C VAL A 13 -7.78 -4.61 1.82
N VAL A 14 -8.15 -5.73 2.44
CA VAL A 14 -9.31 -5.78 3.34
C VAL A 14 -9.13 -4.85 4.55
N LEU A 15 -7.94 -4.83 5.17
CA LEU A 15 -7.73 -4.03 6.38
C LEU A 15 -7.78 -2.51 6.12
N PRO A 16 -7.11 -1.94 5.09
CA PRO A 16 -7.26 -0.52 4.78
C PRO A 16 -8.70 -0.15 4.39
N TYR A 17 -9.33 -0.90 3.48
CA TYR A 17 -10.69 -0.55 3.03
C TYR A 17 -11.74 -0.73 4.13
N TYR A 18 -11.56 -1.66 5.06
CA TYR A 18 -12.41 -1.77 6.24
C TYR A 18 -12.36 -0.49 7.09
N ASN A 19 -11.17 0.08 7.31
CA ASN A 19 -11.03 1.33 8.07
C ASN A 19 -11.57 2.55 7.30
N ILE A 20 -11.42 2.58 5.97
CA ILE A 20 -12.06 3.61 5.13
C ILE A 20 -13.59 3.51 5.23
N TYR A 21 -14.14 2.30 5.15
CA TYR A 21 -15.57 2.07 5.34
C TYR A 21 -16.03 2.57 6.72
N LYS A 22 -15.31 2.24 7.79
CA LYS A 22 -15.64 2.71 9.14
C LYS A 22 -15.54 4.22 9.29
N PHE A 23 -14.55 4.85 8.65
CA PHE A 23 -14.46 6.31 8.60
C PHE A 23 -15.70 6.90 7.91
N ILE A 24 -16.10 6.38 6.76
CA ILE A 24 -17.30 6.86 6.04
C ILE A 24 -18.57 6.64 6.87
N GLU A 25 -18.72 5.47 7.49
CA GLU A 25 -19.85 5.14 8.38
C GLU A 25 -19.96 6.11 9.57
N GLN A 26 -18.83 6.50 10.17
CA GLN A 26 -18.77 7.46 11.27
C GLN A 26 -19.04 8.91 10.84
N ASN A 27 -18.88 9.22 9.55
CA ASN A 27 -19.07 10.55 8.98
C ASN A 27 -20.34 10.62 8.12
N ASN A 28 -21.42 9.97 8.57
CA ASN A 28 -22.75 10.01 7.93
C ASN A 28 -22.77 9.54 6.46
N TRP A 29 -21.90 8.61 6.09
CA TRP A 29 -21.73 8.12 4.72
C TRP A 29 -21.21 9.16 3.72
N GLU A 30 -20.63 10.26 4.22
CA GLU A 30 -20.00 11.28 3.39
C GLU A 30 -18.48 11.11 3.34
N TRP A 31 -17.91 11.16 2.13
CA TRP A 31 -16.47 11.17 1.94
C TRP A 31 -15.94 12.60 1.94
N SER A 32 -15.01 12.89 2.85
CA SER A 32 -14.25 14.15 2.88
C SER A 32 -12.76 13.87 2.94
N THR A 33 -12.05 14.21 1.87
CA THR A 33 -10.59 14.08 1.81
C THR A 33 -9.92 14.99 2.84
N ALA A 34 -10.41 16.23 2.99
CA ALA A 34 -9.87 17.19 3.95
C ALA A 34 -9.96 16.64 5.39
N LEU A 35 -11.13 16.14 5.78
CA LEU A 35 -11.34 15.57 7.12
C LEU A 35 -10.51 14.30 7.33
N PHE A 36 -10.41 13.44 6.31
CA PHE A 36 -9.58 12.24 6.38
C PHE A 36 -8.11 12.60 6.65
N PHE A 37 -7.56 13.56 5.89
CA PHE A 37 -6.17 14.01 6.07
C PHE A 37 -5.94 14.75 7.39
N GLU A 38 -6.92 15.51 7.87
CA GLU A 38 -6.88 16.14 9.18
C GLU A 38 -6.79 15.07 10.29
N GLN A 39 -7.66 14.06 10.26
CA GLN A 39 -7.72 13.02 11.30
C GLN A 39 -6.48 12.13 11.31
N ILE A 40 -5.96 11.72 10.15
CA ILE A 40 -4.73 10.93 10.11
C ILE A 40 -3.49 11.74 10.51
N ASN A 41 -3.57 13.07 10.62
CA ASN A 41 -2.47 13.94 11.07
C ASN A 41 -2.75 14.62 12.43
N LEU A 42 -3.78 14.19 13.15
CA LEU A 42 -4.34 14.88 14.32
C LEU A 42 -3.34 15.03 15.49
N ASN A 43 -2.46 14.05 15.71
CA ASN A 43 -1.54 14.03 16.84
C ASN A 43 -0.17 13.45 16.48
N TYR A 44 0.80 13.59 17.39
CA TYR A 44 2.17 13.11 17.17
C TYR A 44 2.27 11.60 16.98
N SER A 45 1.44 10.80 17.67
CA SER A 45 1.43 9.35 17.51
C SER A 45 1.04 8.93 16.10
N MET A 46 0.00 9.55 15.53
CA MET A 46 -0.39 9.32 14.14
C MET A 46 0.69 9.79 13.16
N LYS A 47 1.34 10.92 13.43
CA LYS A 47 2.45 11.43 12.60
C LYS A 47 3.64 10.47 12.57
N VAL A 48 3.94 9.77 13.67
CA VAL A 48 5.00 8.74 13.69
C VAL A 48 4.64 7.59 12.73
N LEU A 49 3.41 7.08 12.79
CA LEU A 49 2.95 6.02 11.89
C LEU A 49 2.97 6.48 10.42
N ASN A 50 2.49 7.70 10.15
CA ASN A 50 2.52 8.26 8.79
C ASN A 50 3.95 8.42 8.27
N ALA A 51 4.88 8.88 9.11
CA ALA A 51 6.27 9.04 8.73
C ALA A 51 6.93 7.70 8.39
N ASP A 52 6.75 6.69 9.25
CA ASP A 52 7.25 5.34 9.02
C ASP A 52 6.70 4.74 7.71
N LEU A 53 5.39 4.82 7.51
CA LEU A 53 4.73 4.34 6.30
C LEU A 53 5.18 5.12 5.05
N THR A 54 5.36 6.43 5.15
CA THR A 54 5.79 7.29 4.03
C THR A 54 7.20 6.93 3.59
N VAL A 55 8.13 6.74 4.55
CA VAL A 55 9.49 6.31 4.23
C VAL A 55 9.46 4.93 3.59
N ALA A 56 8.76 3.95 4.17
CA ALA A 56 8.66 2.60 3.62
C ALA A 56 8.07 2.57 2.19
N ALA A 57 6.96 3.29 1.96
CA ALA A 57 6.32 3.40 0.65
C ALA A 57 7.24 4.07 -0.39
N THR A 58 7.94 5.14 0.01
CA THR A 58 8.87 5.86 -0.87
C THR A 58 10.08 5.00 -1.22
N THR A 59 10.65 4.31 -0.24
CA THR A 59 11.76 3.37 -0.46
C THR A 59 11.33 2.27 -1.43
N PHE A 60 10.13 1.71 -1.25
CA PHE A 60 9.62 0.69 -2.16
C PHE A 60 9.37 1.22 -3.58
N LEU A 61 8.85 2.45 -3.72
CA LEU A 61 8.69 3.11 -5.01
C LEU A 61 10.03 3.28 -5.73
N ILE A 62 11.07 3.77 -5.04
CA ILE A 62 12.42 3.88 -5.57
C ILE A 62 12.95 2.50 -5.99
N PHE A 63 12.73 1.48 -5.16
CA PHE A 63 13.14 0.11 -5.42
C PHE A 63 12.48 -0.47 -6.69
N ILE A 64 11.16 -0.32 -6.88
CA ILE A 64 10.50 -0.82 -8.10
C ILE A 64 10.90 -0.03 -9.35
N ILE A 65 11.17 1.28 -9.24
CA ILE A 65 11.73 2.09 -10.33
C ILE A 65 13.13 1.57 -10.70
N TYR A 66 13.98 1.31 -9.72
CA TYR A 66 15.30 0.72 -9.95
C TYR A 66 15.18 -0.65 -10.64
N LYS A 67 14.30 -1.54 -10.16
CA LYS A 67 14.05 -2.86 -10.75
C LYS A 67 13.56 -2.77 -12.20
N LEU A 68 12.74 -1.77 -12.54
CA LEU A 68 12.33 -1.49 -13.92
C LEU A 68 13.54 -1.03 -14.75
N LYS A 69 14.37 -0.12 -14.22
CA LYS A 69 15.55 0.43 -14.92
C LYS A 69 16.58 -0.66 -15.27
N VAL A 70 16.82 -1.60 -14.36
CA VAL A 70 17.73 -2.74 -14.60
C VAL A 70 17.05 -3.90 -15.35
N LYS A 71 15.83 -3.70 -15.87
CA LYS A 71 15.05 -4.69 -16.64
C LYS A 71 14.77 -6.00 -15.89
N TYR A 72 14.76 -5.96 -14.56
CA TYR A 72 14.41 -7.13 -13.74
C TYR A 72 12.89 -7.38 -13.72
N ILE A 73 12.10 -6.31 -13.88
CA ILE A 73 10.64 -6.40 -14.06
C ILE A 73 10.23 -5.70 -15.36
N SER A 74 9.13 -6.15 -15.95
CA SER A 74 8.51 -5.52 -17.13
C SER A 74 7.74 -4.25 -16.74
N LEU A 75 7.44 -3.40 -17.74
CA LEU A 75 6.61 -2.20 -17.54
C LEU A 75 5.22 -2.55 -16.97
N MET A 76 4.63 -3.67 -17.40
CA MET A 76 3.32 -4.12 -16.91
C MET A 76 3.36 -4.54 -15.44
N GLN A 77 4.44 -5.22 -15.02
CA GLN A 77 4.66 -5.53 -13.61
C GLN A 77 4.86 -4.26 -12.78
N PHE A 78 5.68 -3.32 -13.28
CA PHE A 78 5.85 -2.03 -12.62
C PHE A 78 4.52 -1.28 -12.43
N LEU A 79 3.72 -1.14 -13.49
CA LEU A 79 2.41 -0.47 -13.41
C LEU A 79 1.48 -1.16 -12.41
N LYS A 80 1.49 -2.49 -12.34
CA LYS A 80 0.72 -3.26 -11.35
C LYS A 80 1.07 -2.87 -9.92
N TYR A 81 2.36 -2.81 -9.59
CA TYR A 81 2.82 -2.46 -8.23
C TYR A 81 2.62 -0.97 -7.93
N PHE A 82 2.87 -0.11 -8.92
CA PHE A 82 2.64 1.33 -8.82
C PHE A 82 1.18 1.64 -8.53
N ILE A 83 0.26 1.10 -9.32
CA ILE A 83 -1.19 1.29 -9.13
C ILE A 83 -1.61 0.76 -7.76
N SER A 84 -1.11 -0.40 -7.35
CA SER A 84 -1.42 -0.97 -6.03
C SER A 84 -0.97 -0.05 -4.89
N LEU A 85 0.18 0.62 -5.03
CA LEU A 85 0.73 1.53 -4.03
C LEU A 85 -0.13 2.78 -3.84
N PHE A 86 -0.75 3.30 -4.90
CA PHE A 86 -1.56 4.53 -4.83
C PHE A 86 -3.06 4.30 -4.65
N ILE A 87 -3.61 3.17 -5.12
CA ILE A 87 -5.02 2.85 -4.94
C ILE A 87 -5.30 2.25 -3.57
N VAL A 88 -4.40 1.39 -3.07
CA VAL A 88 -4.57 0.71 -1.78
C VAL A 88 -3.54 1.18 -0.77
N GLY A 89 -2.27 1.14 -1.14
CA GLY A 89 -1.17 1.47 -0.24
C GLY A 89 -0.05 0.44 -0.27
N PHE A 90 0.98 0.71 0.54
CA PHE A 90 2.13 -0.16 0.69
C PHE A 90 1.76 -1.57 1.19
N SER A 91 0.68 -1.68 1.96
CA SER A 91 0.10 -2.92 2.48
C SER A 91 -0.24 -3.96 1.41
N LEU A 92 -0.62 -3.56 0.18
CA LEU A 92 -0.82 -4.46 -0.95
C LEU A 92 0.41 -4.52 -1.86
N ALA A 93 1.02 -3.36 -2.14
CA ALA A 93 2.04 -3.24 -3.18
C ALA A 93 3.25 -4.15 -2.93
N LEU A 94 3.75 -4.22 -1.69
CA LEU A 94 4.87 -5.08 -1.34
C LEU A 94 4.51 -6.57 -1.38
N PRO A 95 3.43 -7.06 -0.72
CA PRO A 95 3.03 -8.46 -0.84
C PRO A 95 2.79 -8.91 -2.28
N LEU A 96 2.21 -8.04 -3.12
CA LEU A 96 1.97 -8.35 -4.53
C LEU A 96 3.28 -8.49 -5.32
N TYR A 97 4.25 -7.61 -5.07
CA TYR A 97 5.59 -7.73 -5.64
C TYR A 97 6.25 -9.05 -5.20
N LEU A 98 6.20 -9.39 -3.92
CA LEU A 98 6.76 -10.63 -3.39
C LEU A 98 6.06 -11.86 -3.96
N TYR A 99 4.74 -11.83 -4.10
CA TYR A 99 3.96 -12.92 -4.69
C TYR A 99 4.39 -13.21 -6.13
N ASP A 100 4.51 -12.17 -6.95
CA ASP A 100 4.87 -12.29 -8.37
C ASP A 100 6.33 -12.74 -8.57
N ASN A 101 7.25 -12.26 -7.72
CA ASN A 101 8.69 -12.44 -7.90
C ASN A 101 9.29 -13.56 -7.03
N TYR A 102 8.48 -14.23 -6.21
CA TYR A 102 8.96 -15.37 -5.43
C TYR A 102 9.15 -16.61 -6.32
N THR A 103 10.40 -16.98 -6.56
CA THR A 103 10.79 -18.30 -7.07
C THR A 103 11.15 -19.19 -5.88
N ARG A 104 10.60 -20.40 -5.86
CA ARG A 104 11.03 -21.44 -4.92
C ARG A 104 12.11 -22.21 -5.65
N ASP A 105 13.34 -22.13 -5.17
CA ASP A 105 14.41 -23.05 -5.58
C ASP A 105 14.03 -24.50 -5.27
#